data_AF-A0A074JR01-F1
#
_entry.id   AF-A0A074JR01-F1
#
_cell.length_a   1.000
_cell.length_b   1.000
_cell.length_c   1.000
_cell.angle_alpha   90.00
_cell.angle_beta   90.00
_cell.angle_gamma   90.00
#
_symmetry.space_group_name_H-M   'P 1'
#
loop_
_entity.id
_entity.type
_entity.pdbx_description
1 polymer ?
#
loop_
_entity_poly.entity_id
_entity_poly.type
_entity_poly.pdbx_seq_one_letter_code
_entity_poly.pdbx_strand_id
1 'polypeptide(L)'
;MIGRVVLLDQIAGREAAALMVDGQLEDLLIDPGVALAPGAICRGVIGRQMKGQGGVFVDLPQGARGFLREVKGLSPGQTVIVQVSGGTEPGKALPVTLRVLFKSRFAIVTPGAPGLNISRRVRDEDTRETLQALAEAEMADAQAGLILRSVAAHADGDEITEDIVAMRALSEAVMADLSGAPELLVDAPSPHEEAWRDWADPAPDEVIEGGFDDHGATDAIEALLQPRVELTDGAHMMIEPTRALIAVDVNTGNDTSPAAGLKANIAAARALPRQLRLRGLGGQITVDFAPMPKRDRQPLEQQLRTSFKGEAEASLAGWTPLGNFELQRKRDRVALRSLLGDAL
;
A
#
# COMPACT_ATOMS: atom_id res chain seq x y z
N MET A 1 24.39 -6.32 4.17
CA MET A 1 23.83 -7.63 4.57
C MET A 1 23.19 -8.27 3.35
N ILE A 2 23.28 -9.59 3.19
CA ILE A 2 22.66 -10.33 2.08
C ILE A 2 21.48 -11.11 2.68
N GLY A 3 20.31 -11.11 2.02
CA GLY A 3 19.11 -11.80 2.50
C GLY A 3 17.92 -10.87 2.76
N ARG A 4 16.78 -11.49 3.08
CA ARG A 4 15.48 -10.87 3.34
C ARG A 4 15.19 -10.93 4.84
N VAL A 5 15.32 -9.78 5.52
CA VAL A 5 15.13 -9.67 6.97
C VAL A 5 13.95 -8.77 7.27
N VAL A 6 13.08 -9.19 8.18
CA VAL A 6 12.00 -8.36 8.74
C VAL A 6 12.43 -7.89 10.12
N LEU A 7 12.46 -6.57 10.31
CA LEU A 7 12.77 -5.93 11.58
C LEU A 7 11.47 -5.41 12.18
N LEU A 8 11.18 -5.81 13.41
CA LEU A 8 10.01 -5.40 14.20
C LEU A 8 10.50 -4.52 15.34
N ASP A 9 10.44 -3.21 15.17
CA ASP A 9 11.08 -2.24 16.06
C ASP A 9 10.14 -1.08 16.39
N GLN A 10 10.70 0.01 16.93
CA GLN A 10 10.04 1.27 17.11
C GLN A 10 10.90 2.41 16.55
N ILE A 11 10.26 3.47 16.09
CA ILE A 11 10.94 4.70 15.69
C ILE A 11 10.17 5.91 16.20
N ALA A 12 10.88 6.86 16.81
CA ALA A 12 10.28 8.04 17.46
C ALA A 12 9.12 7.68 18.43
N GLY A 13 9.25 6.55 19.15
CA GLY A 13 8.25 6.07 20.11
C GLY A 13 6.98 5.46 19.49
N ARG A 14 7.01 5.12 18.20
CA ARG A 14 5.91 4.48 17.47
C ARG A 14 6.32 3.09 17.04
N GLU A 15 5.38 2.14 17.07
CA GLU A 15 5.61 0.82 16.49
C GLU A 15 5.94 0.97 14.99
N ALA A 16 6.95 0.23 14.54
CA ALA A 16 7.38 0.24 13.16
C ALA A 16 7.92 -1.13 12.73
N ALA A 17 7.80 -1.41 11.44
CA ALA A 17 8.41 -2.58 10.84
C ALA A 17 9.15 -2.18 9.56
N ALA A 18 10.30 -2.80 9.31
CA ALA A 18 11.10 -2.58 8.12
C ALA A 18 11.42 -3.91 7.43
N LEU A 19 11.22 -3.96 6.11
CA LEU A 19 11.65 -5.06 5.27
C LEU A 19 12.98 -4.70 4.62
N MET A 20 14.05 -5.38 5.03
CA MET A 20 15.38 -5.24 4.45
C MET A 20 15.63 -6.38 3.46
N VAL A 21 16.05 -6.05 2.24
CA VAL A 21 16.43 -7.03 1.21
C VAL A 21 17.81 -6.64 0.68
N ASP A 22 18.78 -7.52 0.88
CA ASP A 22 20.17 -7.32 0.45
C ASP A 22 20.75 -5.97 0.92
N GLY A 23 20.40 -5.57 2.16
CA GLY A 23 20.85 -4.33 2.78
C GLY A 23 20.13 -3.08 2.29
N GLN A 24 19.10 -3.21 1.44
CA GLN A 24 18.24 -2.11 1.01
C GLN A 24 16.90 -2.18 1.73
N LEU A 25 16.44 -1.05 2.28
CA LEU A 25 15.08 -0.90 2.77
C LEU A 25 14.09 -1.00 1.60
N GLU A 26 13.31 -2.08 1.58
CA GLU A 26 12.35 -2.42 0.53
C GLU A 26 10.93 -1.99 0.88
N ASP A 27 10.54 -2.12 2.15
CA ASP A 27 9.25 -1.65 2.63
C ASP A 27 9.32 -1.17 4.09
N LEU A 28 8.40 -0.29 4.47
CA LEU A 28 8.35 0.38 5.77
C LEU A 28 6.90 0.59 6.20
N LEU A 29 6.60 0.20 7.43
CA LEU A 29 5.32 0.41 8.11
C LEU A 29 5.59 1.14 9.41
N ILE A 30 4.82 2.19 9.69
CA ILE A 30 4.94 2.99 10.92
C ILE A 30 3.53 3.27 11.41
N ASP A 31 3.31 3.09 12.71
CA ASP A 31 2.03 3.38 13.35
C ASP A 31 1.68 4.88 13.20
N PRO A 32 0.58 5.22 12.52
CA PRO A 32 0.15 6.61 12.38
C PRO A 32 -0.29 7.25 13.71
N GLY A 33 -0.55 6.46 14.76
CA GLY A 33 -0.99 6.96 16.06
C GLY A 33 -2.39 7.57 16.01
N VAL A 34 -3.23 7.08 15.10
CA VAL A 34 -4.63 7.51 14.94
C VAL A 34 -5.53 6.28 14.92
N ALA A 35 -6.69 6.37 15.59
CA ALA A 35 -7.63 5.26 15.67
C ALA A 35 -8.17 4.82 14.28
N LEU A 36 -8.39 5.80 13.38
CA LEU A 36 -8.92 5.54 12.03
C LEU A 36 -7.78 5.45 10.99
N ALA A 37 -6.82 4.58 11.26
CA ALA A 37 -5.72 4.29 10.34
C ALA A 37 -6.19 3.51 9.09
N PRO A 38 -5.43 3.53 7.98
CA PRO A 38 -5.72 2.69 6.81
C PRO A 38 -5.87 1.22 7.21
N GLY A 39 -6.96 0.58 6.77
CA GLY A 39 -7.31 -0.79 7.14
C GLY A 39 -8.43 -0.88 8.19
N ALA A 40 -8.61 0.14 9.03
CA ALA A 40 -9.68 0.19 10.03
C ALA A 40 -11.07 0.07 9.38
N ILE A 41 -11.97 -0.69 10.01
CA ILE A 41 -13.33 -0.94 9.54
C ILE A 41 -14.32 -0.30 10.50
N CYS A 42 -15.20 0.53 9.97
CA CYS A 42 -16.15 1.32 10.75
C CYS A 42 -17.59 1.09 10.26
N ARG A 43 -18.52 1.14 11.20
CA ARG A 43 -19.91 1.50 10.92
C ARG A 43 -19.97 3.01 10.75
N GLY A 44 -20.50 3.48 9.63
CA GLY A 44 -20.68 4.89 9.33
C GLY A 44 -22.09 5.19 8.85
N VAL A 45 -22.44 6.47 8.79
CA VAL A 45 -23.76 6.92 8.31
C VAL A 45 -23.58 7.83 7.10
N ILE A 46 -24.30 7.55 6.02
CA ILE A 46 -24.24 8.34 4.80
C ILE A 46 -24.78 9.74 5.07
N GLY A 47 -23.95 10.75 4.85
CA GLY A 47 -24.34 12.16 4.93
C GLY A 47 -25.17 12.60 3.73
N ARG A 48 -25.45 13.91 3.66
CA ARG A 48 -26.15 14.48 2.50
C ARG A 48 -25.28 14.45 1.25
N GLN A 49 -25.81 13.90 0.16
CA GLN A 49 -25.13 13.90 -1.14
C GLN A 49 -25.05 15.34 -1.69
N MET A 50 -23.83 15.80 -1.99
CA MET A 50 -23.61 17.09 -2.63
C MET A 50 -23.51 16.91 -4.15
N LYS A 51 -24.40 17.57 -4.91
CA LYS A 51 -24.37 17.52 -6.37
C LYS A 51 -23.01 18.04 -6.88
N GLY A 52 -22.38 17.30 -7.79
CA GLY A 52 -21.17 17.72 -8.52
C GLY A 52 -19.82 17.32 -7.91
N GLN A 53 -19.77 16.67 -6.73
CA GLN A 53 -18.49 16.32 -6.08
C GLN A 53 -17.98 14.90 -6.37
N GLY A 54 -18.72 14.09 -7.14
CA GLY A 54 -18.29 12.74 -7.51
C GLY A 54 -18.13 11.77 -6.33
N GLY A 55 -18.79 12.05 -5.19
CA GLY A 55 -18.73 11.27 -3.96
C GLY A 55 -19.77 11.72 -2.92
N VAL A 56 -19.79 11.04 -1.78
CA VAL A 56 -20.62 11.34 -0.60
C VAL A 56 -19.79 11.32 0.67
N PHE A 57 -20.13 12.16 1.64
CA PHE A 57 -19.51 12.13 2.96
C PHE A 57 -20.15 11.04 3.81
N VAL A 58 -19.34 10.40 4.65
CA VAL A 58 -19.76 9.40 5.63
C VAL A 58 -19.40 9.92 7.01
N ASP A 59 -20.35 9.99 7.93
CA ASP A 59 -20.08 10.29 9.32
C ASP A 59 -19.45 9.06 9.98
N LEU A 60 -18.29 9.25 10.59
CA LEU A 60 -17.45 8.21 11.19
C LEU A 60 -17.37 8.40 12.72
N PRO A 61 -16.81 7.43 13.46
CA PRO A 61 -16.64 7.52 14.91
C PRO A 61 -15.87 8.77 15.32
N GLN A 62 -16.07 9.21 16.57
CA GLN A 62 -15.34 10.33 17.17
C GLN A 62 -15.48 11.67 16.39
N GLY A 63 -16.54 11.81 15.58
CA GLY A 63 -16.80 13.02 14.79
C GLY A 63 -15.95 13.14 13.51
N ALA A 64 -15.20 12.09 13.14
CA ALA A 64 -14.45 12.06 11.90
C ALA A 64 -15.40 12.04 10.67
N ARG A 65 -14.87 12.42 9.52
CA ARG A 65 -15.59 12.37 8.23
C ARG A 65 -14.83 11.53 7.22
N GLY A 66 -15.54 10.60 6.60
CA GLY A 66 -15.09 9.83 5.45
C GLY A 66 -15.57 10.46 4.13
N PHE A 67 -14.83 10.25 3.05
CA PHE A 67 -15.23 10.57 1.69
C PHE A 67 -15.27 9.28 0.85
N LEU A 68 -16.45 8.97 0.36
CA LEU A 68 -16.74 7.78 -0.44
C LEU A 68 -17.03 8.19 -1.89
N ARG A 69 -16.25 7.68 -2.85
CA ARG A 69 -16.45 7.98 -4.28
C ARG A 69 -17.63 7.22 -4.90
N GLU A 70 -17.90 6.02 -4.41
CA GLU A 70 -18.97 5.17 -4.92
C GLU A 70 -20.31 5.56 -4.29
N VAL A 71 -21.19 6.19 -5.07
CA VAL A 71 -22.46 6.76 -4.57
C VAL A 71 -23.70 5.97 -5.00
N LYS A 72 -23.55 4.93 -5.82
CA LYS A 72 -24.68 4.23 -6.43
C LYS A 72 -25.42 3.43 -5.36
N GLY A 73 -26.74 3.65 -5.26
CA GLY A 73 -27.60 2.91 -4.33
C GLY A 73 -27.53 3.38 -2.88
N LEU A 74 -26.89 4.52 -2.61
CA LEU A 74 -26.77 5.07 -1.26
C LEU A 74 -27.77 6.19 -1.00
N SER A 75 -28.42 6.15 0.16
CA SER A 75 -29.35 7.20 0.61
C SER A 75 -28.82 7.93 1.85
N PRO A 76 -29.04 9.25 1.98
CA PRO A 76 -28.72 9.96 3.22
C PRO A 76 -29.38 9.32 4.44
N GLY A 77 -28.62 9.17 5.53
CA GLY A 77 -29.04 8.50 6.77
C GLY A 77 -28.87 6.98 6.75
N GLN A 78 -28.50 6.38 5.62
CA GLN A 78 -28.23 4.94 5.53
C GLN A 78 -26.97 4.58 6.32
N THR A 79 -27.05 3.54 7.15
CA THR A 79 -25.88 2.93 7.78
C THR A 79 -25.12 2.08 6.79
N VAL A 80 -23.79 2.19 6.79
CA VAL A 80 -22.88 1.42 5.92
C VAL A 80 -21.67 0.93 6.70
N ILE A 81 -21.10 -0.20 6.29
CA ILE A 81 -19.76 -0.61 6.71
C ILE A 81 -18.76 -0.07 5.69
N VAL A 82 -17.74 0.62 6.17
CA VAL A 82 -16.69 1.19 5.34
C VAL A 82 -15.32 0.87 5.90
N GLN A 83 -14.35 0.68 5.01
CA GLN A 83 -12.94 0.54 5.37
C GLN A 83 -12.17 1.81 5.03
N VAL A 84 -11.31 2.27 5.93
CA VAL A 84 -10.38 3.37 5.66
C VAL A 84 -9.35 2.88 4.64
N SER A 85 -9.30 3.53 3.48
CA SER A 85 -8.53 3.06 2.32
C SER A 85 -7.17 3.74 2.14
N GLY A 86 -6.85 4.73 2.97
CA GLY A 86 -5.60 5.47 2.91
C GLY A 86 -5.57 6.66 3.87
N GLY A 87 -4.41 7.33 3.93
CA GLY A 87 -4.21 8.53 4.74
C GLY A 87 -4.82 9.78 4.12
N THR A 88 -5.00 10.83 4.94
CA THR A 88 -5.42 12.15 4.49
C THR A 88 -4.66 13.24 5.23
N GLU A 89 -4.56 14.43 4.64
CA GLU A 89 -4.00 15.60 5.32
C GLU A 89 -4.97 16.09 6.41
N PRO A 90 -4.46 16.74 7.48
CA PRO A 90 -5.31 17.36 8.49
C PRO A 90 -6.41 18.25 7.88
N GLY A 91 -7.65 18.06 8.34
CA GLY A 91 -8.81 18.83 7.88
C GLY A 91 -9.49 18.32 6.60
N LYS A 92 -8.92 17.34 5.89
CA LYS A 92 -9.60 16.63 4.80
C LYS A 92 -10.32 15.39 5.35
N ALA A 93 -11.38 14.98 4.65
CA ALA A 93 -12.07 13.73 4.97
C ALA A 93 -11.19 12.51 4.63
N LEU A 94 -11.34 11.43 5.40
CA LEU A 94 -10.64 10.17 5.21
C LEU A 94 -11.18 9.45 3.96
N PRO A 95 -10.32 8.98 3.04
CA PRO A 95 -10.80 8.19 1.92
C PRO A 95 -11.31 6.84 2.41
N VAL A 96 -12.59 6.54 2.17
CA VAL A 96 -13.22 5.27 2.58
C VAL A 96 -13.77 4.49 1.40
N THR A 97 -13.93 3.18 1.57
CA THR A 97 -14.46 2.26 0.55
C THR A 97 -15.53 1.34 1.13
N LEU A 98 -16.54 1.00 0.33
CA LEU A 98 -17.51 -0.07 0.63
C LEU A 98 -16.95 -1.47 0.32
N ARG A 99 -15.84 -1.55 -0.44
CA ARG A 99 -15.13 -2.80 -0.71
C ARG A 99 -14.25 -3.15 0.47
N VAL A 100 -14.88 -3.59 1.56
CA VAL A 100 -14.23 -4.04 2.79
C VAL A 100 -13.49 -5.34 2.53
N LEU A 101 -12.27 -5.44 3.03
CA LEU A 101 -11.43 -6.64 2.96
C LEU A 101 -11.03 -7.07 4.37
N PHE A 102 -11.24 -8.35 4.69
CA PHE A 102 -10.76 -8.98 5.91
C PHE A 102 -9.55 -9.83 5.54
N LYS A 103 -8.37 -9.45 6.04
CA LYS A 103 -7.10 -10.05 5.62
C LYS A 103 -6.41 -10.69 6.81
N SER A 104 -6.14 -11.97 6.69
CA SER A 104 -5.26 -12.72 7.59
C SER A 104 -3.98 -13.13 6.85
N ARG A 105 -3.16 -13.96 7.50
CA ARG A 105 -1.93 -14.48 6.93
C ARG A 105 -2.19 -15.36 5.70
N PHE A 106 -3.21 -16.22 5.71
CA PHE A 106 -3.46 -17.18 4.63
C PHE A 106 -4.63 -16.76 3.73
N ALA A 107 -5.61 -16.02 4.25
CA ALA A 107 -6.86 -15.74 3.56
C ALA A 107 -7.17 -14.24 3.43
N ILE A 108 -7.97 -13.92 2.40
CA ILE A 108 -8.65 -12.63 2.27
C ILE A 108 -10.13 -12.92 2.00
N VAL A 109 -11.00 -12.55 2.92
CA VAL A 109 -12.45 -12.65 2.74
C VAL A 109 -12.97 -11.36 2.11
N THR A 110 -13.79 -11.51 1.06
CA THR A 110 -14.32 -10.41 0.25
C THR A 110 -15.85 -10.38 0.25
N PRO A 111 -16.50 -9.78 1.26
CA PRO A 111 -17.96 -9.79 1.41
C PRO A 111 -18.72 -9.27 0.18
N GLY A 112 -18.20 -8.24 -0.48
CA GLY A 112 -18.84 -7.61 -1.65
C GLY A 112 -18.46 -8.20 -3.00
N ALA A 113 -17.64 -9.26 -3.04
CA ALA A 113 -17.18 -9.88 -4.29
C ALA A 113 -17.11 -11.41 -4.12
N PRO A 114 -18.15 -12.16 -4.53
CA PRO A 114 -18.19 -13.61 -4.39
C PRO A 114 -17.18 -14.30 -5.32
N GLY A 115 -16.82 -15.53 -4.97
CA GLY A 115 -15.90 -16.38 -5.72
C GLY A 115 -14.68 -16.80 -4.90
N LEU A 116 -14.20 -18.02 -5.16
CA LEU A 116 -13.04 -18.60 -4.50
C LEU A 116 -11.84 -18.52 -5.46
N ASN A 117 -10.73 -17.96 -4.99
CA ASN A 117 -9.55 -17.74 -5.81
C ASN A 117 -8.29 -18.16 -5.07
N ILE A 118 -7.40 -18.87 -5.75
CA ILE A 118 -6.05 -19.16 -5.25
C ILE A 118 -5.05 -18.18 -5.89
N SER A 119 -4.13 -17.65 -5.10
CA SER A 119 -3.06 -16.77 -5.57
C SER A 119 -2.36 -17.35 -6.81
N ARG A 120 -2.19 -16.52 -7.85
CA ARG A 120 -1.53 -16.92 -9.10
C ARG A 120 -0.04 -17.27 -8.93
N ARG A 121 0.53 -17.01 -7.75
CA ARG A 121 1.90 -17.41 -7.40
C ARG A 121 1.98 -18.88 -7.02
N VAL A 122 0.87 -19.49 -6.58
CA VAL A 122 0.79 -20.95 -6.38
C VAL A 122 0.63 -21.59 -7.76
N ARG A 123 1.68 -22.28 -8.22
CA ARG A 123 1.75 -22.90 -9.56
C ARG A 123 1.60 -24.41 -9.53
N ASP A 124 1.87 -25.03 -8.40
CA ASP A 124 1.74 -26.48 -8.20
C ASP A 124 0.26 -26.87 -8.19
N GLU A 125 -0.13 -27.78 -9.09
CA GLU A 125 -1.55 -28.07 -9.32
C GLU A 125 -2.16 -28.86 -8.16
N ASP A 126 -1.43 -29.82 -7.58
CA ASP A 126 -1.89 -30.63 -6.44
C ASP A 126 -2.14 -29.75 -5.21
N THR A 127 -1.23 -28.82 -4.95
CA THR A 127 -1.40 -27.81 -3.89
C THR A 127 -2.62 -26.93 -4.16
N ARG A 128 -2.85 -26.51 -5.41
CA ARG A 128 -4.01 -25.70 -5.77
C ARG A 128 -5.32 -26.46 -5.59
N GLU A 129 -5.38 -27.71 -6.00
CA GLU A 129 -6.54 -28.57 -5.81
C GLU A 129 -6.85 -28.74 -4.31
N THR A 130 -5.82 -28.98 -3.50
CA THR A 130 -5.96 -29.07 -2.04
C THR A 130 -6.51 -27.78 -1.43
N LEU A 131 -5.91 -26.64 -1.76
CA LEU A 131 -6.37 -25.33 -1.26
C LEU A 131 -7.77 -24.98 -1.75
N GLN A 132 -8.11 -25.35 -2.99
CA GLN A 132 -9.44 -25.15 -3.55
C GLN A 132 -10.49 -25.98 -2.80
N ALA A 133 -10.19 -27.23 -2.46
CA ALA A 133 -11.08 -28.08 -1.67
C ALA A 133 -11.33 -27.51 -0.27
N LEU A 134 -10.30 -27.02 0.42
CA LEU A 134 -10.44 -26.33 1.71
C LEU A 134 -11.33 -25.08 1.59
N ALA A 135 -11.08 -24.26 0.56
CA ALA A 135 -11.88 -23.06 0.31
C ALA A 135 -13.36 -23.39 0.07
N GLU A 136 -13.65 -24.44 -0.70
CA GLU A 136 -15.02 -24.87 -1.00
C GLU A 136 -15.76 -25.40 0.23
N ALA A 137 -15.07 -26.19 1.06
CA ALA A 137 -15.63 -26.72 2.30
C ALA A 137 -15.99 -25.58 3.28
N GLU A 138 -15.04 -24.68 3.53
CA GLU A 138 -15.18 -23.67 4.60
C GLU A 138 -16.00 -22.44 4.17
N MET A 139 -16.10 -22.17 2.86
CA MET A 139 -16.94 -21.09 2.33
C MET A 139 -18.27 -21.59 1.77
N ALA A 140 -18.65 -22.83 2.06
CA ALA A 140 -19.98 -23.35 1.71
C ALA A 140 -21.08 -22.41 2.21
N ASP A 141 -22.01 -22.09 1.32
CA ASP A 141 -23.14 -21.18 1.51
C ASP A 141 -22.79 -19.72 1.88
N ALA A 142 -21.50 -19.35 1.89
CA ALA A 142 -21.08 -17.99 2.13
C ALA A 142 -21.45 -17.10 0.93
N GLN A 143 -22.01 -15.93 1.20
CA GLN A 143 -22.21 -14.91 0.18
C GLN A 143 -20.92 -14.15 -0.15
N ALA A 144 -19.94 -14.23 0.75
CA ALA A 144 -18.63 -13.62 0.59
C ALA A 144 -17.72 -14.46 -0.34
N GLY A 145 -16.77 -13.79 -1.00
CA GLY A 145 -15.67 -14.48 -1.68
C GLY A 145 -14.49 -14.74 -0.76
N LEU A 146 -13.54 -15.52 -1.26
CA LEU A 146 -12.29 -15.87 -0.59
C LEU A 146 -11.13 -15.81 -1.59
N ILE A 147 -10.00 -15.28 -1.13
CA ILE A 147 -8.73 -15.38 -1.82
C ILE A 147 -7.71 -16.04 -0.90
N LEU A 148 -7.22 -17.22 -1.26
CA LEU A 148 -6.10 -17.85 -0.56
C LEU A 148 -4.78 -17.30 -1.09
N ARG A 149 -3.96 -16.80 -0.17
CA ARG A 149 -2.68 -16.13 -0.42
C ARG A 149 -1.61 -17.19 -0.67
N SER A 150 -0.51 -16.81 -1.31
CA SER A 150 0.57 -17.76 -1.66
C SER A 150 1.23 -18.40 -0.44
N VAL A 151 1.24 -17.71 0.71
CA VAL A 151 1.75 -18.26 1.98
C VAL A 151 0.99 -19.54 2.39
N ALA A 152 -0.29 -19.66 2.03
CA ALA A 152 -1.09 -20.84 2.33
C ALA A 152 -0.55 -22.12 1.67
N ALA A 153 0.22 -22.01 0.58
CA ALA A 153 0.83 -23.17 -0.09
C ALA A 153 1.93 -23.87 0.75
N HIS A 154 2.32 -23.28 1.88
CA HIS A 154 3.39 -23.78 2.76
C HIS A 154 2.91 -24.02 4.19
N ALA A 155 1.62 -23.84 4.46
CA ALA A 155 1.02 -24.00 5.79
C ALA A 155 0.28 -25.34 5.90
N ASP A 156 0.00 -25.74 7.13
CA ASP A 156 -0.79 -26.93 7.39
C ASP A 156 -2.27 -26.72 7.02
N GLY A 157 -2.94 -27.78 6.56
CA GLY A 157 -4.34 -27.70 6.14
C GLY A 157 -5.30 -27.30 7.27
N ASP A 158 -5.01 -27.71 8.51
CA ASP A 158 -5.82 -27.38 9.67
C ASP A 158 -5.62 -25.89 10.05
N GLU A 159 -4.39 -25.37 9.98
CA GLU A 159 -4.09 -23.95 10.21
C GLU A 159 -4.81 -23.04 9.19
N ILE A 160 -4.85 -23.47 7.92
CA ILE A 160 -5.55 -22.73 6.86
C ILE A 160 -7.06 -22.76 7.10
N THR A 161 -7.60 -23.91 7.48
CA THR A 161 -9.03 -24.08 7.80
C THR A 161 -9.45 -23.17 8.95
N GLU A 162 -8.71 -23.19 10.06
CA GLU A 162 -8.99 -22.33 11.22
C GLU A 162 -8.96 -20.84 10.85
N ASP A 163 -7.99 -20.44 10.04
CA ASP A 163 -7.86 -19.06 9.55
C ASP A 163 -9.04 -18.63 8.65
N ILE A 164 -9.48 -19.49 7.73
CA ILE A 164 -10.65 -19.21 6.88
C ILE A 164 -11.90 -19.06 7.73
N VAL A 165 -12.14 -19.99 8.66
CA VAL A 165 -13.33 -19.97 9.53
C VAL A 165 -13.36 -18.71 10.38
N ALA A 166 -12.23 -18.35 11.00
CA ALA A 166 -12.12 -17.13 11.80
C ALA A 166 -12.39 -15.87 10.97
N MET A 167 -11.81 -15.77 9.76
CA MET A 167 -12.01 -14.61 8.89
C MET A 167 -13.42 -14.52 8.33
N ARG A 168 -14.04 -15.65 7.99
CA ARG A 168 -15.44 -15.71 7.57
C ARG A 168 -16.35 -15.23 8.69
N ALA A 169 -16.18 -15.76 9.90
CA ALA A 169 -17.00 -15.40 11.06
C ALA A 169 -16.87 -13.90 11.40
N LEU A 170 -15.64 -13.37 11.40
CA LEU A 170 -15.39 -11.94 11.61
C LEU A 170 -16.08 -11.09 10.53
N SER A 171 -15.93 -11.47 9.26
CA SER A 171 -16.56 -10.80 8.13
C SER A 171 -18.09 -10.78 8.28
N GLU A 172 -18.72 -11.92 8.57
CA GLU A 172 -20.17 -12.02 8.74
C GLU A 172 -20.66 -11.17 9.91
N ALA A 173 -19.98 -11.22 11.07
CA ALA A 173 -20.34 -10.44 12.25
C ALA A 173 -20.27 -8.93 11.97
N VAL A 174 -19.16 -8.45 11.40
CA VAL A 174 -18.94 -7.03 11.11
C VAL A 174 -19.89 -6.53 10.03
N MET A 175 -20.14 -7.30 8.98
CA MET A 175 -21.05 -6.91 7.90
C MET A 175 -22.52 -6.92 8.33
N ALA A 176 -22.89 -7.71 9.34
CA ALA A 176 -24.23 -7.72 9.91
C ALA A 176 -24.47 -6.56 10.90
N ASP A 177 -23.42 -5.92 11.41
CA ASP A 177 -23.52 -4.84 12.39
C ASP A 177 -23.88 -3.48 11.74
N LEU A 178 -25.13 -3.37 11.29
CA LEU A 178 -25.66 -2.14 10.66
C LEU A 178 -26.53 -1.29 11.60
N SER A 179 -26.56 -1.64 12.90
CA SER A 179 -27.38 -0.96 13.89
C SER A 179 -26.54 -0.15 14.87
N GLY A 180 -26.94 1.11 15.12
CA GLY A 180 -26.27 1.96 16.11
C GLY A 180 -25.65 3.21 15.50
N ALA A 181 -24.97 3.99 16.35
CA ALA A 181 -24.23 5.18 15.94
C ALA A 181 -22.93 4.80 15.19
N PRO A 182 -22.25 5.73 14.50
CA PRO A 182 -20.94 5.45 13.93
C PRO A 182 -19.97 4.89 14.97
N GLU A 183 -19.37 3.74 14.68
CA GLU A 183 -18.47 3.00 15.59
C GLU A 183 -17.31 2.36 14.84
N LEU A 184 -16.15 2.26 15.51
CA LEU A 184 -15.01 1.50 15.03
C LEU A 184 -15.24 0.02 15.39
N LEU A 185 -15.34 -0.83 14.37
CA LEU A 185 -15.68 -2.25 14.54
C LEU A 185 -14.44 -3.14 14.53
N VAL A 186 -13.45 -2.78 13.71
CA VAL A 186 -12.17 -3.49 13.63
C VAL A 186 -11.06 -2.45 13.52
N ASP A 187 -10.08 -2.54 14.43
CA ASP A 187 -8.88 -1.73 14.36
C ASP A 187 -8.09 -2.00 13.08
N ALA A 188 -7.30 -1.01 12.65
CA ALA A 188 -6.30 -1.28 11.63
C ALA A 188 -5.24 -2.24 12.21
N PRO A 189 -4.65 -3.13 11.39
CA PRO A 189 -3.54 -3.96 11.85
C PRO A 189 -2.39 -3.07 12.33
N SER A 190 -1.71 -3.50 13.38
CA SER A 190 -0.47 -2.86 13.81
C SER A 190 0.61 -3.03 12.73
N PRO A 191 1.65 -2.17 12.68
CA PRO A 191 2.79 -2.35 11.78
C PRO A 191 3.42 -3.75 11.86
N HIS A 192 3.55 -4.31 13.06
CA HIS A 192 4.10 -5.66 13.26
C HIS A 192 3.15 -6.75 12.73
N GLU A 193 1.85 -6.63 13.00
CA GLU A 193 0.83 -7.55 12.46
C GLU A 193 0.77 -7.50 10.92
N GLU A 194 0.81 -6.29 10.35
CA GLU A 194 0.82 -6.09 8.91
C GLU A 194 2.11 -6.63 8.27
N ALA A 195 3.27 -6.44 8.91
CA ALA A 195 4.54 -7.01 8.46
C ALA A 195 4.50 -8.55 8.44
N TRP A 196 4.07 -9.18 9.53
CA TRP A 196 3.89 -10.64 9.59
C TRP A 196 2.96 -11.08 8.47
N ARG A 197 1.82 -10.42 8.33
CA ARG A 197 0.81 -10.78 7.33
C ARG A 197 1.33 -10.63 5.90
N ASP A 198 1.91 -9.48 5.55
CA ASP A 198 2.12 -9.06 4.17
C ASP A 198 3.54 -9.31 3.64
N TRP A 199 4.52 -9.54 4.52
CA TRP A 199 5.89 -9.83 4.12
C TRP A 199 6.29 -11.31 4.24
N ALA A 200 5.34 -12.19 4.58
CA ALA A 200 5.56 -13.64 4.71
C ALA A 200 5.79 -14.41 3.40
N ASP A 201 5.59 -13.80 2.22
CA ASP A 201 5.87 -14.42 0.91
C ASP A 201 6.65 -13.48 -0.04
N PRO A 202 7.90 -13.82 -0.42
CA PRO A 202 8.64 -15.01 0.01
C PRO A 202 8.94 -14.97 1.52
N ALA A 203 9.12 -16.14 2.13
CA ALA A 203 9.47 -16.24 3.55
C ALA A 203 10.75 -15.43 3.84
N PRO A 204 10.78 -14.61 4.90
CA PRO A 204 12.01 -13.96 5.31
C PRO A 204 13.04 -14.98 5.79
N ASP A 205 14.32 -14.69 5.57
CA ASP A 205 15.42 -15.47 6.12
C ASP A 205 15.49 -15.31 7.65
N GLU A 206 15.12 -14.12 8.15
CA GLU A 206 15.11 -13.80 9.58
C GLU A 206 14.02 -12.78 9.92
N VAL A 207 13.44 -12.93 11.12
CA VAL A 207 12.54 -11.94 11.74
C VAL A 207 13.16 -11.55 13.08
N ILE A 208 13.45 -10.27 13.28
CA ILE A 208 14.20 -9.74 14.42
C ILE A 208 13.33 -8.73 15.16
N GLU A 209 13.22 -8.87 16.48
CA GLU A 209 12.71 -7.81 17.36
C GLU A 209 13.82 -6.78 17.60
N GLY A 210 13.56 -5.52 17.26
CA GLY A 210 14.57 -4.47 17.23
C GLY A 210 15.39 -4.47 15.93
N GLY A 211 16.63 -3.95 16.03
CA GLY A 211 17.65 -4.08 15.00
C GLY A 211 17.64 -3.01 13.92
N PHE A 212 16.85 -1.93 14.03
CA PHE A 212 16.87 -0.85 13.03
C PHE A 212 18.26 -0.25 12.84
N ASP A 213 18.98 0.01 13.93
CA ASP A 213 20.34 0.58 13.89
C ASP A 213 21.36 -0.43 13.34
N ASP A 214 21.35 -1.67 13.86
CA ASP A 214 22.31 -2.71 13.51
C ASP A 214 22.20 -3.16 12.04
N HIS A 215 21.03 -2.97 11.42
CA HIS A 215 20.72 -3.40 10.07
C HIS A 215 20.62 -2.24 9.07
N GLY A 216 20.92 -0.99 9.49
CA GLY A 216 20.92 0.20 8.63
C GLY A 216 19.54 0.69 8.20
N ALA A 217 18.48 0.25 8.88
CA ALA A 217 17.12 0.74 8.61
C ALA A 217 16.96 2.18 9.09
N THR A 218 17.54 2.57 10.22
CA THR A 218 17.51 3.95 10.74
C THR A 218 18.07 4.94 9.72
N ASP A 219 19.31 4.73 9.26
CA ASP A 219 19.95 5.55 8.22
C ASP A 219 19.11 5.62 6.93
N ALA A 220 18.51 4.50 6.52
CA ALA A 220 17.66 4.45 5.35
C ALA A 220 16.37 5.27 5.54
N ILE A 221 15.78 5.25 6.74
CA ILE A 221 14.59 6.04 7.08
C ILE A 221 14.92 7.54 7.13
N GLU A 222 16.05 7.91 7.73
CA GLU A 222 16.53 9.30 7.73
C GLU A 222 16.75 9.84 6.32
N ALA A 223 17.37 9.04 5.44
CA ALA A 223 17.54 9.39 4.05
C ALA A 223 16.20 9.61 3.31
N LEU A 224 15.14 8.87 3.69
CA LEU A 224 13.79 9.05 3.14
C LEU A 224 13.10 10.34 3.61
N LEU A 225 13.60 11.02 4.64
CA LEU A 225 13.12 12.34 5.03
C LEU A 225 13.70 13.45 4.15
N GLN A 226 14.87 13.24 3.54
CA GLN A 226 15.51 14.21 2.66
C GLN A 226 14.94 14.14 1.23
N PRO A 227 14.76 15.25 0.49
CA PRO A 227 14.28 15.19 -0.90
C PRO A 227 15.21 14.43 -1.86
N ARG A 228 16.51 14.43 -1.57
CA ARG A 228 17.55 13.85 -2.43
C ARG A 228 17.59 12.33 -2.33
N VAL A 229 17.72 11.67 -3.48
CA VAL A 229 17.91 10.22 -3.61
C VAL A 229 19.13 9.96 -4.48
N GLU A 230 20.15 9.31 -3.91
CA GLU A 230 21.32 8.86 -4.66
C GLU A 230 20.96 7.68 -5.58
N LEU A 231 21.51 7.71 -6.80
CA LEU A 231 21.37 6.66 -7.81
C LEU A 231 22.75 6.11 -8.19
N THR A 232 22.78 5.10 -9.05
CA THR A 232 24.03 4.52 -9.55
C THR A 232 24.83 5.53 -10.39
N ASP A 233 26.15 5.32 -10.51
CA ASP A 233 27.07 6.13 -11.33
C ASP A 233 27.13 7.63 -10.96
N GLY A 234 26.78 7.99 -9.72
CA GLY A 234 26.79 9.38 -9.23
C GLY A 234 25.62 10.24 -9.71
N ALA A 235 24.65 9.64 -10.40
CA ALA A 235 23.37 10.26 -10.69
C ALA A 235 22.54 10.41 -9.41
N HIS A 236 21.55 11.29 -9.43
CA HIS A 236 20.62 11.45 -8.32
C HIS A 236 19.27 11.95 -8.82
N MET A 237 18.25 11.83 -7.98
CA MET A 237 16.98 12.50 -8.19
C MET A 237 16.51 13.26 -6.95
N MET A 238 15.73 14.30 -7.15
CA MET A 238 15.04 15.05 -6.09
C MET A 238 13.57 14.68 -6.12
N ILE A 239 12.95 14.35 -4.98
CA ILE A 239 11.51 14.08 -4.85
C ILE A 239 10.91 15.12 -3.91
N GLU A 240 10.11 16.02 -4.46
CA GLU A 240 9.57 17.17 -3.72
C GLU A 240 8.04 17.17 -3.78
N PRO A 241 7.36 16.79 -2.68
CA PRO A 241 5.91 16.96 -2.58
C PRO A 241 5.58 18.45 -2.46
N THR A 242 4.74 18.94 -3.37
CA THR A 242 4.14 20.29 -3.28
C THR A 242 2.71 20.20 -2.79
N ARG A 243 2.02 21.35 -2.71
CA ARG A 243 0.58 21.39 -2.39
C ARG A 243 -0.30 20.63 -3.38
N ALA A 244 0.06 20.61 -4.66
CA ALA A 244 -0.80 20.10 -5.73
C ALA A 244 -0.34 18.74 -6.26
N LEU A 245 0.97 18.59 -6.47
CA LEU A 245 1.60 17.44 -7.11
C LEU A 245 2.97 17.15 -6.49
N ILE A 246 3.54 16.00 -6.83
CA ILE A 246 4.90 15.62 -6.47
C ILE A 246 5.79 15.88 -7.69
N ALA A 247 6.82 16.71 -7.53
CA ALA A 247 7.82 16.96 -8.56
C ALA A 247 9.01 16.02 -8.36
N VAL A 248 9.51 15.45 -9.45
CA VAL A 248 10.72 14.63 -9.46
C VAL A 248 11.68 15.19 -10.50
N ASP A 249 12.91 15.50 -10.12
CA ASP A 249 13.97 15.99 -11.01
C ASP A 249 15.14 15.01 -11.04
N VAL A 250 15.65 14.65 -12.21
CA VAL A 250 16.71 13.65 -12.40
C VAL A 250 17.98 14.29 -12.97
N ASN A 251 19.10 14.08 -12.28
CA ASN A 251 20.39 14.66 -12.62
C ASN A 251 21.44 13.57 -12.91
N THR A 252 22.27 13.79 -13.93
CA THR A 252 23.33 12.85 -14.35
C THR A 252 24.58 12.89 -13.45
N GLY A 253 24.65 13.84 -12.52
CA GLY A 253 25.84 14.06 -11.70
C GLY A 253 27.05 14.45 -12.55
N ASN A 254 28.17 13.77 -12.33
CA ASN A 254 29.43 14.06 -13.02
C ASN A 254 29.62 13.27 -14.34
N ASP A 255 28.71 12.36 -14.71
CA ASP A 255 28.80 11.63 -15.98
C ASP A 255 28.40 12.56 -17.14
N THR A 256 29.37 12.87 -18.00
CA THR A 256 29.19 13.69 -19.20
C THR A 256 29.17 12.86 -20.48
N SER A 257 29.08 11.53 -20.38
CA SER A 257 29.03 10.65 -21.55
C SER A 257 27.72 10.82 -22.34
N PRO A 258 27.69 10.50 -23.65
CA PRO A 258 26.47 10.58 -24.44
C PRO A 258 25.30 9.70 -23.92
N ALA A 259 25.61 8.69 -23.09
CA ALA A 259 24.63 7.79 -22.49
C ALA A 259 24.20 8.20 -21.07
N ALA A 260 24.82 9.24 -20.49
CA ALA A 260 24.62 9.65 -19.10
C ALA A 260 23.14 9.89 -18.76
N GLY A 261 22.43 10.63 -19.63
CA GLY A 261 21.00 10.92 -19.46
C GLY A 261 20.15 9.65 -19.39
N LEU A 262 20.32 8.73 -20.35
CA LEU A 262 19.56 7.48 -20.35
C LEU A 262 19.90 6.59 -19.15
N LYS A 263 21.18 6.48 -18.77
CA LYS A 263 21.58 5.71 -17.59
C LYS A 263 20.95 6.24 -16.30
N ALA A 264 21.03 7.56 -16.08
CA ALA A 264 20.43 8.23 -14.92
C ALA A 264 18.91 8.04 -14.89
N ASN A 265 18.25 8.21 -16.04
CA ASN A 265 16.79 8.05 -16.16
C ASN A 265 16.34 6.61 -15.87
N ILE A 266 17.09 5.61 -16.35
CA ILE A 266 16.79 4.19 -16.07
C ILE A 266 16.99 3.86 -14.59
N ALA A 267 18.04 4.39 -13.96
CA ALA A 267 18.27 4.24 -12.52
C ALA A 267 17.13 4.89 -11.70
N ALA A 268 16.73 6.11 -12.06
CA ALA A 268 15.60 6.80 -11.45
C ALA A 268 14.29 6.02 -11.64
N ALA A 269 14.00 5.54 -12.84
CA ALA A 269 12.79 4.76 -13.14
C ALA A 269 12.69 3.46 -12.33
N ARG A 270 13.84 2.83 -12.01
CA ARG A 270 13.89 1.63 -11.14
C ARG A 270 13.66 1.97 -9.66
N ALA A 271 14.24 3.07 -9.19
CA ALA A 271 14.18 3.46 -7.78
C ALA A 271 12.87 4.16 -7.39
N LEU A 272 12.24 4.89 -8.34
CA LEU A 272 11.10 5.76 -8.08
C LEU A 272 9.90 5.06 -7.42
N PRO A 273 9.43 3.87 -7.86
CA PRO A 273 8.33 3.17 -7.20
C PRO A 273 8.56 2.94 -5.70
N ARG A 274 9.73 2.39 -5.36
CA ARG A 274 10.14 2.10 -3.97
C ARG A 274 10.22 3.39 -3.16
N GLN A 275 10.83 4.44 -3.70
CA GLN A 275 10.94 5.74 -3.03
C GLN A 275 9.57 6.39 -2.77
N LEU A 276 8.65 6.35 -3.74
CA LEU A 276 7.30 6.86 -3.54
C LEU A 276 6.54 6.07 -2.48
N ARG A 277 6.64 4.73 -2.50
CA ARG A 277 6.01 3.85 -1.51
C ARG A 277 6.53 4.09 -0.10
N LEU A 278 7.86 4.06 0.09
CA LEU A 278 8.51 4.24 1.39
C LEU A 278 8.23 5.63 2.01
N ARG A 279 8.07 6.66 1.17
CA ARG A 279 7.71 8.00 1.62
C ARG A 279 6.20 8.19 1.81
N GLY A 280 5.38 7.20 1.47
CA GLY A 280 3.92 7.29 1.48
C GLY A 280 3.35 8.32 0.49
N LEU A 281 4.06 8.57 -0.62
CA LEU A 281 3.71 9.59 -1.60
C LEU A 281 2.76 9.05 -2.68
N GLY A 282 1.66 9.75 -2.89
CA GLY A 282 0.68 9.45 -3.94
C GLY A 282 -0.04 10.71 -4.42
N GLY A 283 -0.77 10.59 -5.52
CA GLY A 283 -1.38 11.70 -6.25
C GLY A 283 -0.78 11.86 -7.64
N GLN A 284 -0.86 13.08 -8.17
CA GLN A 284 -0.20 13.44 -9.44
C GLN A 284 1.29 13.59 -9.20
N ILE A 285 2.08 12.97 -10.07
CA ILE A 285 3.54 12.96 -10.04
C ILE A 285 4.03 13.37 -11.43
N THR A 286 4.92 14.36 -11.47
CA THR A 286 5.54 14.86 -12.69
C THR A 286 7.04 14.66 -12.57
N VAL A 287 7.62 13.95 -13.54
CA VAL A 287 9.05 13.62 -13.58
C VAL A 287 9.71 14.41 -14.70
N ASP A 288 10.66 15.27 -14.34
CA ASP A 288 11.62 15.89 -15.24
C ASP A 288 12.85 14.99 -15.33
N PHE A 289 12.97 14.30 -16.47
CA PHE A 289 14.05 13.36 -16.71
C PHE A 289 15.26 14.09 -17.29
N ALA A 290 16.47 13.61 -16.97
CA ALA A 290 17.70 14.14 -17.52
C ALA A 290 17.65 14.18 -19.07
N PRO A 291 18.25 15.19 -19.72
CA PRO A 291 18.20 15.35 -21.17
C PRO A 291 18.60 14.07 -21.91
N MET A 292 17.72 13.60 -22.81
CA MET A 292 17.97 12.44 -23.65
C MET A 292 17.30 12.56 -25.04
N PRO A 293 17.85 11.89 -26.07
CA PRO A 293 17.22 11.80 -27.38
C PRO A 293 15.80 11.21 -27.34
N LYS A 294 14.91 11.67 -28.22
CA LYS A 294 13.52 11.16 -28.30
C LYS A 294 13.43 9.64 -28.50
N ARG A 295 14.38 9.04 -29.21
CA ARG A 295 14.44 7.57 -29.42
C ARG A 295 14.59 6.78 -28.12
N ASP A 296 15.16 7.39 -27.08
CA ASP A 296 15.45 6.74 -25.80
C ASP A 296 14.24 6.80 -24.83
N ARG A 297 13.19 7.57 -25.18
CA ARG A 297 11.94 7.64 -24.41
C ARG A 297 11.21 6.30 -24.35
N GLN A 298 11.17 5.55 -25.46
CA GLN A 298 10.49 4.25 -25.50
C GLN A 298 11.14 3.22 -24.56
N PRO A 299 12.47 3.02 -24.58
CA PRO A 299 13.15 2.20 -23.56
C PRO A 299 12.86 2.63 -22.13
N LEU A 300 12.86 3.94 -21.84
CA LEU A 300 12.56 4.45 -20.50
C LEU A 300 11.12 4.16 -20.07
N GLU A 301 10.14 4.36 -20.95
CA GLU A 301 8.75 4.01 -20.69
C GLU A 301 8.57 2.52 -20.40
N GLN A 302 9.27 1.67 -21.14
CA GLN A 302 9.23 0.22 -20.90
C GLN A 302 9.81 -0.12 -19.52
N GLN A 303 10.88 0.56 -19.10
CA GLN A 303 11.43 0.42 -17.76
C GLN A 303 10.45 0.90 -16.69
N LEU A 304 9.79 2.05 -16.89
CA LEU A 304 8.76 2.54 -15.96
C LEU A 304 7.61 1.53 -15.85
N ARG A 305 7.06 1.04 -16.97
CA ARG A 305 6.01 0.01 -16.97
C ARG A 305 6.43 -1.24 -16.21
N THR A 306 7.68 -1.67 -16.38
CA THR A 306 8.22 -2.84 -15.68
C THR A 306 8.34 -2.59 -14.18
N SER A 307 8.88 -1.43 -13.79
CA SER A 307 9.13 -1.08 -12.39
C SER A 307 7.83 -0.83 -11.62
N PHE A 308 6.78 -0.31 -12.28
CA PHE A 308 5.47 -0.09 -11.67
C PHE A 308 4.49 -1.27 -11.78
N LYS A 309 4.86 -2.38 -12.44
CA LYS A 309 3.95 -3.53 -12.65
C LYS A 309 3.45 -4.17 -11.34
N GLY A 310 4.24 -4.09 -10.27
CA GLY A 310 3.91 -4.63 -8.95
C GLY A 310 3.35 -3.60 -7.96
N GLU A 311 3.35 -2.31 -8.31
CA GLU A 311 2.80 -1.26 -7.44
C GLU A 311 1.28 -1.23 -7.52
N ALA A 312 0.62 -1.07 -6.37
CA ALA A 312 -0.81 -0.90 -6.33
C ALA A 312 -1.23 0.41 -7.04
N GLU A 313 -2.23 0.31 -7.92
CA GLU A 313 -2.99 1.42 -8.52
C GLU A 313 -2.15 2.63 -9.01
N ALA A 314 -1.12 2.37 -9.82
CA ALA A 314 -0.39 3.38 -10.57
C ALA A 314 -0.84 3.45 -12.04
N SER A 315 -1.01 4.66 -12.57
CA SER A 315 -1.31 4.93 -13.97
C SER A 315 -0.20 5.79 -14.58
N LEU A 316 0.45 5.29 -15.63
CA LEU A 316 1.47 6.03 -16.37
C LEU A 316 0.78 6.80 -17.51
N ALA A 317 0.66 8.12 -17.37
CA ALA A 317 -0.10 8.96 -18.31
C ALA A 317 0.69 9.23 -19.60
N GLY A 318 2.00 9.47 -19.49
CA GLY A 318 2.89 9.64 -20.65
C GLY A 318 3.65 10.96 -20.65
N TRP A 319 4.25 11.28 -21.80
CA TRP A 319 5.04 12.51 -21.97
C TRP A 319 4.16 13.74 -22.24
N THR A 320 4.49 14.84 -21.58
CA THR A 320 3.92 16.15 -21.89
C THR A 320 4.62 16.78 -23.10
N PRO A 321 4.01 17.81 -23.73
CA PRO A 321 4.64 18.56 -24.81
C PRO A 321 5.97 19.24 -24.40
N LEU A 322 6.12 19.58 -23.12
CA LEU A 322 7.32 20.22 -22.57
C LEU A 322 8.43 19.21 -22.23
N GLY A 323 8.14 17.91 -22.28
CA GLY A 323 9.15 16.86 -22.10
C GLY A 323 9.17 16.20 -20.73
N ASN A 324 8.25 16.54 -19.83
CA ASN A 324 8.07 15.84 -18.56
C ASN A 324 7.30 14.54 -18.77
N PHE A 325 7.43 13.59 -17.84
CA PHE A 325 6.60 12.40 -17.79
C PHE A 325 5.61 12.50 -16.64
N GLU A 326 4.33 12.25 -16.91
CA GLU A 326 3.27 12.30 -15.90
C GLU A 326 2.80 10.90 -15.53
N LEU A 327 2.58 10.71 -14.23
CA LEU A 327 1.95 9.52 -13.69
C LEU A 327 1.08 9.86 -12.48
N GLN A 328 0.17 8.94 -12.15
CA GLN A 328 -0.67 9.04 -10.97
C GLN A 328 -0.54 7.77 -10.14
N ARG A 329 -0.35 7.92 -8.83
CA ARG A 329 -0.33 6.81 -7.86
C ARG A 329 -1.45 7.01 -6.82
N LYS A 330 -2.08 5.94 -6.37
CA LYS A 330 -3.06 6.01 -5.26
C LYS A 330 -2.40 6.55 -3.98
N ARG A 331 -3.17 7.27 -3.16
CA ARG A 331 -2.80 7.66 -1.79
C ARG A 331 -3.34 6.61 -0.81
N ASP A 332 -2.57 5.55 -0.63
CA ASP A 332 -2.89 4.40 0.21
C ASP A 332 -2.16 4.38 1.56
N ARG A 333 -1.08 5.14 1.68
CA ARG A 333 -0.28 5.28 2.91
C ARG A 333 -0.32 6.71 3.44
N VAL A 334 -0.01 6.87 4.72
CA VAL A 334 0.28 8.18 5.33
C VAL A 334 1.69 8.59 4.92
N ALA A 335 1.90 9.86 4.57
CA ALA A 335 3.21 10.34 4.18
C ALA A 335 4.20 10.26 5.34
N LEU A 336 5.41 9.73 5.09
CA LEU A 336 6.44 9.49 6.11
C LEU A 336 6.78 10.76 6.91
N ARG A 337 6.93 11.89 6.22
CA ARG A 337 7.20 13.19 6.85
C ARG A 337 6.08 13.66 7.78
N SER A 338 4.83 13.23 7.55
CA SER A 338 3.73 13.52 8.47
C SER A 338 3.76 12.63 9.72
N LEU A 339 4.40 11.46 9.65
CA LEU A 339 4.51 10.51 10.75
C LEU A 339 5.67 10.86 11.69
N LEU A 340 6.83 11.17 11.12
CA LEU A 340 8.06 11.43 11.87
C LEU A 340 8.41 12.92 11.98
N GLY A 341 7.74 13.80 11.24
CA GLY A 341 8.06 15.23 11.24
C GLY A 341 9.52 15.48 10.83
N ASP A 342 10.18 16.38 11.56
CA ASP A 342 11.64 16.56 11.55
C ASP A 342 12.28 15.88 12.78
N ALA A 343 11.62 14.87 13.38
CA ALA A 343 11.97 14.30 14.68
C ALA A 343 13.06 13.20 14.64
N LEU A 344 13.86 13.17 13.59
CA LEU A 344 15.11 12.40 13.53
C LEU A 344 16.28 13.37 13.41
#